data_AF-A0A850BVN2-F1
#
_entry.id   AF-A0A850BVN2-F1
#
_cell.length_a   1.000
_cell.length_b   1.000
_cell.length_c   1.000
_cell.angle_alpha   90.00
_cell.angle_beta   90.00
_cell.angle_gamma   90.00
#
_symmetry.space_group_name_H-M   'P 1'
#
loop_
_entity.id
_entity.type
_entity.pdbx_description
1 polymer ?
#
loop_
_entity_poly.entity_id
_entity_poly.type
_entity_poly.pdbx_seq_one_letter_code
_entity_poly.pdbx_strand_id
1 'polypeptide(L)'
;MSVDRSKVDLEGRRLEVKLSRPACKVVLKVIGESGNVLANVIQPFDGSPPGTALMVNWTPSSAEAVSRIEVWGHDTSGYYVGVAITPWNVKIPHEEVNFETNSDAIRQSEVPKLEASLQKVKEALSKHKELGNISLFIAGHTDSVGSAEHNLGLSRRRARAIAAWFRGQGLKISIAYEGLGEASLLVKTADEVDEPRNRRVDYILAIEPPRLPAGAGGFGWKGL
;
A
#
# COMPACT_ATOMS: atom_id res chain seq x y z
N MET A 1 -12.26 9.05 -15.24
CA MET A 1 -12.53 9.07 -13.79
C MET A 1 -11.30 8.56 -13.08
N SER A 2 -11.03 9.08 -11.90
CA SER A 2 -9.99 8.61 -11.00
C SER A 2 -10.57 8.41 -9.60
N VAL A 3 -10.12 7.38 -8.90
CA VAL A 3 -10.25 7.25 -7.46
C VAL A 3 -8.86 7.34 -6.89
N ASP A 4 -8.66 8.26 -5.95
CA ASP A 4 -7.41 8.31 -5.19
C ASP A 4 -7.40 7.15 -4.20
N ARG A 5 -6.69 6.09 -4.57
CA ARG A 5 -6.66 4.84 -3.81
C ARG A 5 -6.07 5.02 -2.40
N SER A 6 -5.24 6.05 -2.21
CA SER A 6 -4.69 6.39 -0.89
C SER A 6 -5.72 6.99 0.08
N LYS A 7 -6.85 7.47 -0.45
CA LYS A 7 -7.95 8.08 0.31
C LYS A 7 -9.17 7.17 0.46
N VAL A 8 -9.05 5.89 0.12
CA VAL A 8 -10.11 4.90 0.38
C VAL A 8 -10.11 4.60 1.88
N ASP A 9 -11.19 4.97 2.55
CA ASP A 9 -11.37 4.84 3.98
C ASP A 9 -12.37 3.70 4.24
N LEU A 10 -11.86 2.49 4.42
CA LEU A 10 -12.69 1.29 4.63
C LEU A 10 -13.42 1.33 5.97
N GLU A 11 -12.79 1.88 7.00
CA GLU A 11 -13.34 1.98 8.35
C GLU A 11 -14.41 3.06 8.42
N GLY A 12 -14.12 4.25 7.91
CA GLY A 12 -15.06 5.36 7.75
C GLY A 12 -16.06 5.17 6.61
N ARG A 13 -15.95 4.06 5.86
CA ARG A 13 -16.85 3.62 4.79
C ARG A 13 -17.11 4.68 3.73
N ARG A 14 -16.03 5.29 3.24
CA ARG A 14 -16.08 6.37 2.26
C ARG A 14 -14.91 6.35 1.28
N LEU A 15 -15.13 6.89 0.09
CA LEU A 15 -14.08 7.13 -0.89
C LEU A 15 -14.35 8.41 -1.70
N GLU A 16 -13.27 8.98 -2.24
CA GLU A 16 -13.30 10.18 -3.09
C GLU A 16 -13.19 9.78 -4.56
N VAL A 17 -14.10 10.28 -5.39
CA VAL A 17 -14.12 10.06 -6.84
C VAL A 17 -13.97 11.40 -7.56
N LYS A 18 -13.21 11.44 -8.66
CA LYS A 18 -13.16 12.58 -9.58
C LYS A 18 -13.44 12.15 -11.01
N LEU A 19 -14.30 12.88 -11.71
CA LEU A 19 -14.56 12.67 -13.14
C LEU A 19 -13.89 13.78 -13.94
N SER A 20 -13.40 13.46 -15.14
CA SER A 20 -12.85 14.43 -16.09
C SER A 20 -13.93 15.13 -16.93
N ARG A 21 -15.20 14.80 -16.68
CA ARG A 21 -16.40 15.30 -17.36
C ARG A 21 -17.46 15.62 -16.30
N PRO A 22 -18.49 16.45 -16.60
CA PRO A 22 -19.53 16.77 -15.64
C PRO A 22 -20.23 15.52 -15.11
N ALA A 23 -20.26 15.34 -13.80
CA ALA A 23 -20.70 14.12 -13.15
C ALA A 23 -22.22 14.14 -12.90
N CYS A 24 -22.94 13.14 -13.42
CA CYS A 24 -24.36 12.95 -13.16
C CYS A 24 -24.59 12.11 -11.91
N LYS A 25 -23.93 10.94 -11.82
CA LYS A 25 -24.04 10.03 -10.67
C LYS A 25 -22.79 9.16 -10.53
N VAL A 26 -22.57 8.64 -9.34
CA VAL A 26 -21.64 7.54 -9.09
C VAL A 26 -22.44 6.33 -8.61
N VAL A 27 -22.11 5.16 -9.16
CA VAL A 27 -22.57 3.86 -8.68
C VAL A 27 -21.40 3.19 -7.97
N LEU A 28 -21.61 2.69 -6.76
CA LEU A 28 -20.61 2.01 -5.96
C LEU A 28 -21.15 0.67 -5.50
N LYS A 29 -20.38 -0.40 -5.72
CA LYS A 29 -20.69 -1.75 -5.27
C LYS A 29 -19.55 -2.26 -4.40
N VAL A 30 -19.85 -2.62 -3.16
CA VAL A 30 -18.90 -3.19 -2.19
C VAL A 30 -19.18 -4.68 -2.08
N ILE A 31 -18.14 -5.49 -2.20
CA ILE A 31 -18.17 -6.95 -2.18
C ILE A 31 -17.32 -7.42 -1.00
N GLY A 32 -17.84 -8.37 -0.23
CA GLY A 32 -17.14 -8.99 0.91
C GLY A 32 -16.29 -10.20 0.53
N GLU A 33 -15.49 -10.72 1.45
CA GLU A 33 -14.64 -11.91 1.26
C GLU A 33 -15.38 -13.18 0.81
N SER A 34 -16.63 -13.35 1.21
CA SER A 34 -17.53 -14.42 0.78
C SER A 34 -18.10 -14.22 -0.63
N GLY A 35 -17.85 -13.04 -1.24
CA GLY A 35 -18.43 -12.64 -2.52
C GLY A 35 -19.81 -11.97 -2.41
N ASN A 36 -20.37 -11.85 -1.21
CA ASN A 36 -21.63 -11.17 -0.98
C ASN A 36 -21.52 -9.66 -1.24
N VAL A 37 -22.61 -9.06 -1.74
CA VAL A 37 -22.69 -7.61 -1.90
C VAL A 37 -23.00 -6.99 -0.55
N LEU A 38 -22.03 -6.26 0.00
CA LEU A 38 -22.14 -5.56 1.26
C LEU A 38 -22.88 -4.23 1.10
N ALA A 39 -22.68 -3.54 -0.02
CA ALA A 39 -23.41 -2.31 -0.33
C ALA A 39 -23.54 -2.10 -1.84
N ASN A 40 -24.64 -1.49 -2.25
CA ASN A 40 -24.87 -1.03 -3.61
C ASN A 40 -25.49 0.37 -3.55
N VAL A 41 -24.68 1.39 -3.85
CA VAL A 41 -25.01 2.80 -3.67
C VAL A 41 -25.11 3.47 -5.03
N ILE A 42 -26.16 4.25 -5.24
CA ILE A 42 -26.29 5.18 -6.36
C ILE A 42 -26.37 6.58 -5.75
N GLN A 43 -25.36 7.41 -6.00
CA GLN A 43 -25.30 8.77 -5.48
C GLN A 43 -25.34 9.77 -6.64
N PRO A 44 -26.38 10.64 -6.71
CA PRO A 44 -26.46 11.69 -7.72
C PRO A 44 -25.51 12.85 -7.39
N PHE A 45 -25.08 13.58 -8.42
CA PHE A 45 -24.20 14.73 -8.33
C PHE A 45 -24.62 15.90 -9.26
N ASP A 46 -25.81 15.84 -9.85
CA ASP A 46 -26.50 16.93 -10.55
C ASP A 46 -25.65 17.73 -11.55
N GLY A 47 -24.76 17.05 -12.27
CA GLY A 47 -23.90 17.67 -13.28
C GLY A 47 -22.69 18.41 -12.70
N SER A 48 -22.23 18.00 -11.52
CA SER A 48 -21.04 18.55 -10.84
C SER A 48 -19.87 18.74 -11.82
N PRO A 49 -19.14 19.87 -11.77
CA PRO A 49 -18.09 20.18 -12.74
C PRO A 49 -16.99 19.10 -12.85
N PRO A 50 -16.27 19.04 -13.99
CA PRO A 50 -15.06 18.23 -14.11
C PRO A 50 -14.06 18.52 -12.99
N GLY A 51 -13.47 17.46 -12.42
CA GLY A 51 -12.45 17.55 -11.38
C GLY A 51 -12.98 17.75 -9.96
N THR A 52 -14.28 18.00 -9.77
CA THR A 52 -14.91 18.08 -8.45
C THR A 52 -14.68 16.78 -7.66
N ALA A 53 -14.25 16.91 -6.41
CA ALA A 53 -14.11 15.78 -5.49
C ALA A 53 -15.50 15.34 -5.00
N LEU A 54 -15.91 14.14 -5.40
CA LEU A 54 -17.21 13.57 -5.11
C LEU A 54 -17.04 12.52 -4.00
N MET A 55 -17.55 12.81 -2.81
CA MET A 55 -17.51 11.87 -1.69
C MET A 55 -18.68 10.89 -1.77
N VAL A 56 -18.35 9.60 -1.82
CA VAL A 56 -19.35 8.52 -1.79
C VAL A 56 -19.17 7.76 -0.48
N ASN A 57 -20.27 7.60 0.25
CA ASN A 57 -20.30 6.86 1.50
C ASN A 57 -21.16 5.60 1.32
N TRP A 58 -20.89 4.56 2.09
CA TRP A 58 -21.75 3.37 2.09
C TRP A 58 -22.03 2.87 3.50
N THR A 59 -23.15 2.16 3.64
CA THR A 59 -23.48 1.41 4.84
C THR A 59 -23.50 -0.07 4.48
N PRO A 60 -22.60 -0.90 5.01
CA PRO A 60 -22.56 -2.31 4.69
C PRO A 60 -23.71 -3.05 5.38
N SER A 61 -24.21 -4.09 4.71
CA SER A 61 -25.24 -5.00 5.21
C SER A 61 -24.75 -5.97 6.28
N SER A 62 -23.43 -6.16 6.42
CA SER A 62 -22.80 -7.01 7.42
C SER A 62 -21.44 -6.45 7.88
N ALA A 63 -20.82 -7.09 8.87
CA ALA A 63 -19.48 -6.74 9.39
C ALA A 63 -18.33 -7.44 8.63
N GLU A 64 -18.64 -8.09 7.50
CA GLU A 64 -17.66 -8.79 6.67
C GLU A 64 -16.59 -7.84 6.11
N ALA A 65 -15.35 -8.33 6.02
CA ALA A 65 -14.27 -7.55 5.43
C ALA A 65 -14.50 -7.33 3.93
N VAL A 66 -14.11 -6.14 3.44
CA VAL A 66 -14.27 -5.77 2.04
C VAL A 66 -13.20 -6.46 1.20
N SER A 67 -13.62 -7.27 0.23
CA SER A 67 -12.71 -7.90 -0.74
C SER A 67 -12.52 -7.07 -2.00
N ARG A 68 -13.56 -6.35 -2.44
CA ARG A 68 -13.54 -5.56 -3.68
C ARG A 68 -14.54 -4.43 -3.65
N ILE A 69 -14.14 -3.29 -4.20
CA ILE A 69 -15.01 -2.13 -4.43
C ILE A 69 -15.00 -1.82 -5.92
N GLU A 70 -16.18 -1.78 -6.52
CA GLU A 70 -16.37 -1.36 -7.91
C GLU A 70 -17.07 -0.02 -7.93
N VAL A 71 -16.52 0.94 -8.66
CA VAL A 71 -17.04 2.30 -8.74
C VAL A 71 -17.21 2.64 -10.21
N TRP A 72 -18.40 3.13 -10.59
CA TRP A 72 -18.70 3.65 -11.92
C TRP A 72 -19.15 5.09 -11.84
N GLY A 73 -18.43 5.98 -12.51
CA GLY A 73 -18.81 7.37 -12.66
C GLY A 73 -19.54 7.56 -13.98
N HIS A 74 -20.74 8.14 -13.94
CA HIS A 74 -21.56 8.47 -15.10
C HIS A 74 -21.53 9.99 -15.34
N ASP A 75 -21.33 10.40 -16.59
CA ASP A 75 -21.45 11.80 -16.99
C ASP A 75 -22.87 12.19 -17.39
N THR A 76 -23.09 13.48 -17.64
CA THR A 76 -24.41 14.02 -18.05
C THR A 76 -24.83 13.63 -19.47
N SER A 77 -23.93 13.06 -20.28
CA SER A 77 -24.20 12.57 -21.65
C SER A 77 -24.53 11.07 -21.68
N GLY A 78 -24.56 10.40 -20.52
CA GLY A 78 -24.82 8.96 -20.41
C GLY A 78 -23.58 8.07 -20.58
N TYR A 79 -22.39 8.65 -20.78
CA TYR A 79 -21.14 7.88 -20.79
C TYR A 79 -20.75 7.49 -19.36
N TYR A 80 -20.09 6.33 -19.20
CA TYR A 80 -19.58 5.90 -17.90
C TYR A 80 -18.19 5.30 -18.00
N VAL A 81 -17.47 5.33 -16.87
CA VAL A 81 -16.17 4.70 -16.69
C VAL A 81 -16.09 4.06 -15.31
N GLY A 82 -15.51 2.86 -15.25
CA GLY A 82 -15.41 2.07 -14.02
C GLY A 82 -13.97 1.94 -13.52
N VAL A 83 -13.82 1.80 -12.20
CA VAL A 83 -12.59 1.36 -11.55
C VAL A 83 -12.92 0.30 -10.50
N ALA A 84 -12.08 -0.71 -10.39
CA ALA A 84 -12.11 -1.66 -9.28
C ALA A 84 -10.94 -1.40 -8.33
N ILE A 85 -11.20 -1.60 -7.04
CA ILE A 85 -10.22 -1.49 -5.95
C ILE A 85 -10.30 -2.79 -5.18
N THR A 86 -9.16 -3.44 -5.00
CA THR A 86 -9.05 -4.67 -4.22
C THR A 86 -8.15 -4.39 -3.03
N PRO A 87 -8.71 -4.02 -1.86
CA PRO A 87 -7.92 -3.57 -0.71
C PRO A 87 -7.21 -4.73 0.04
N TRP A 88 -6.86 -5.79 -0.68
CA TRP A 88 -6.14 -6.93 -0.15
C TRP A 88 -4.67 -6.59 0.04
N ASN A 89 -4.16 -6.89 1.23
CA ASN A 89 -2.73 -6.86 1.54
C ASN A 89 -2.39 -7.89 2.61
N VAL A 90 -1.16 -8.39 2.60
CA VAL A 90 -0.61 -9.33 3.57
C VAL A 90 0.80 -8.89 3.93
N LYS A 91 1.07 -8.72 5.23
CA LYS A 91 2.43 -8.56 5.76
C LYS A 91 3.11 -9.92 5.83
N ILE A 92 4.36 -9.99 5.38
CA ILE A 92 5.18 -11.22 5.41
C ILE A 92 6.05 -11.21 6.67
N PRO A 93 5.81 -12.10 7.65
CA PRO A 93 6.63 -12.17 8.86
C PRO A 93 8.05 -12.64 8.52
N HIS A 94 9.06 -11.96 9.03
CA HIS A 94 10.45 -12.28 8.74
C HIS A 94 11.37 -11.89 9.90
N GLU A 95 12.62 -12.36 9.80
CA GLU A 95 13.71 -11.88 10.65
C GLU A 95 14.37 -10.67 9.99
N GLU A 96 14.70 -9.66 10.79
CA GLU A 96 15.29 -8.43 10.29
C GLU A 96 16.70 -8.64 9.74
N VAL A 97 16.96 -8.04 8.58
CA VAL A 97 18.28 -7.98 7.96
C VAL A 97 19.10 -6.89 8.63
N ASN A 98 20.23 -7.28 9.23
CA ASN A 98 21.11 -6.33 9.87
C ASN A 98 22.11 -5.75 8.87
N PHE A 99 22.28 -4.43 8.92
CA PHE A 99 23.28 -3.71 8.13
C PHE A 99 24.36 -3.17 9.04
N GLU A 100 25.58 -3.01 8.51
CA GLU A 100 26.60 -2.19 9.17
C GLU A 100 26.12 -0.73 9.31
N THR A 101 26.74 -0.02 10.25
CA THR A 101 26.50 1.41 10.45
C THR A 101 26.66 2.17 9.14
N ASN A 102 25.66 2.99 8.79
CA ASN A 102 25.61 3.77 7.55
C ASN A 102 25.72 2.97 6.23
N SER A 103 25.49 1.65 6.26
CA SER A 103 25.56 0.78 5.10
C SER A 103 24.20 0.25 4.66
N ASP A 104 24.07 -0.01 3.36
CA ASP A 104 23.00 -0.77 2.70
C ASP A 104 23.51 -2.08 2.08
N ALA A 105 24.77 -2.46 2.34
CA ALA A 105 25.32 -3.73 1.87
C ALA A 105 24.76 -4.91 2.68
N ILE A 106 24.18 -5.88 1.98
CA ILE A 106 23.70 -7.14 2.57
C ILE A 106 24.89 -8.08 2.75
N ARG A 107 25.25 -8.39 3.99
CA ARG A 107 26.32 -9.35 4.30
C ARG A 107 25.86 -10.78 4.00
N GLN A 108 26.82 -11.66 3.68
CA GLN A 108 26.54 -13.09 3.46
C GLN A 108 25.86 -13.75 4.67
N SER A 109 26.15 -13.29 5.88
CA SER A 109 25.51 -13.77 7.13
C SER A 109 24.01 -13.48 7.19
N GLU A 110 23.51 -12.47 6.47
CA GLU A 110 22.10 -12.10 6.47
C GLU A 110 21.30 -12.77 5.35
N VAL A 111 21.98 -13.36 4.36
CA VAL A 111 21.35 -14.02 3.21
C VAL A 111 20.33 -15.10 3.61
N PRO A 112 20.59 -15.98 4.61
CA PRO A 112 19.60 -16.98 5.03
C PRO A 112 18.25 -16.39 5.48
N LYS A 113 18.25 -15.19 6.09
CA LYS A 113 17.00 -14.51 6.51
C LYS A 113 16.19 -14.04 5.30
N LEU A 114 16.88 -13.56 4.27
CA LEU A 114 16.26 -13.16 3.00
C LEU A 114 15.72 -14.36 2.24
N GLU A 115 16.44 -15.49 2.21
CA GLU A 115 15.96 -16.74 1.61
C GLU A 115 14.69 -17.25 2.29
N ALA A 116 14.67 -17.26 3.62
CA ALA A 116 13.48 -17.62 4.39
C ALA A 116 12.30 -16.68 4.11
N SER A 117 12.55 -15.38 3.96
CA SER A 117 11.54 -14.38 3.61
C SER A 117 11.00 -14.57 2.19
N LEU A 118 11.88 -14.86 1.23
CA LEU A 118 11.49 -15.13 -0.15
C LEU A 118 10.60 -16.37 -0.25
N GLN A 119 10.90 -17.40 0.54
CA GLN A 119 10.06 -18.59 0.60
C GLN A 119 8.64 -18.27 1.09
N LYS A 120 8.52 -17.49 2.17
CA LYS A 120 7.21 -17.02 2.67
C LYS A 120 6.46 -16.14 1.67
N VAL A 121 7.17 -15.27 0.95
CA VAL A 121 6.60 -14.49 -0.17
C VAL A 121 6.02 -15.42 -1.24
N LYS A 122 6.79 -16.43 -1.68
CA LYS A 122 6.34 -17.40 -2.69
C LYS A 122 5.13 -18.21 -2.22
N GLU A 123 5.11 -18.61 -0.96
CA GLU A 123 3.98 -19.33 -0.35
C GLU A 123 2.72 -18.46 -0.31
N ALA A 124 2.84 -17.20 0.12
CA ALA A 124 1.72 -16.26 0.13
C ALA A 124 1.19 -16.00 -1.29
N LEU A 125 2.06 -15.78 -2.27
CA LEU A 125 1.66 -15.67 -3.68
C LEU A 125 0.95 -16.93 -4.18
N SER A 126 1.41 -18.11 -3.76
CA SER A 126 0.77 -19.37 -4.17
C SER A 126 -0.63 -19.56 -3.58
N LYS A 127 -0.90 -19.01 -2.40
CA LYS A 127 -2.22 -19.06 -1.74
C LYS A 127 -3.24 -18.10 -2.36
N HIS A 128 -2.78 -17.09 -3.09
CA HIS A 128 -3.60 -15.99 -3.61
C HIS A 128 -3.45 -15.78 -5.12
N LYS A 129 -3.26 -16.85 -5.88
CA LYS A 129 -3.04 -16.80 -7.34
C LYS A 129 -4.22 -16.20 -8.09
N GLU A 130 -5.42 -16.33 -7.55
CA GLU A 130 -6.69 -15.83 -8.09
C GLU A 130 -6.80 -14.30 -8.11
N LEU A 131 -6.09 -13.62 -7.22
CA LEU A 131 -6.16 -12.16 -7.10
C LEU A 131 -5.53 -11.43 -8.30
N GLY A 132 -4.49 -12.02 -8.90
CA GLY A 132 -3.74 -11.42 -10.00
C GLY A 132 -3.02 -10.12 -9.61
N ASN A 133 -2.03 -9.69 -10.40
CA ASN A 133 -1.33 -8.41 -10.27
C ASN A 133 -0.80 -8.04 -8.85
N ILE A 134 -0.53 -9.03 -8.01
CA ILE A 134 0.08 -8.79 -6.69
C ILE A 134 1.49 -8.23 -6.87
N SER A 135 1.80 -7.18 -6.13
CA SER A 135 3.11 -6.56 -6.04
C SER A 135 3.69 -6.72 -4.63
N LEU A 136 5.01 -6.76 -4.53
CA LEU A 136 5.73 -6.70 -3.25
C LEU A 136 6.14 -5.26 -2.97
N PHE A 137 5.79 -4.77 -1.79
CA PHE A 137 6.13 -3.46 -1.28
C PHE A 137 7.09 -3.61 -0.10
N ILE A 138 8.21 -2.88 -0.14
CA ILE A 138 9.29 -2.97 0.85
C ILE A 138 9.51 -1.59 1.49
N ALA A 139 9.11 -1.42 2.74
CA ALA A 139 9.32 -0.17 3.47
C ALA A 139 10.43 -0.32 4.51
N GLY A 140 11.51 0.45 4.38
CA GLY A 140 12.60 0.49 5.34
C GLY A 140 12.38 1.54 6.43
N HIS A 141 12.80 1.25 7.65
CA HIS A 141 12.71 2.15 8.81
C HIS A 141 14.06 2.28 9.52
N THR A 142 14.24 3.35 10.29
CA THR A 142 15.37 3.54 11.20
C THR A 142 14.85 3.79 12.62
N ASP A 143 15.77 3.76 13.59
CA ASP A 143 15.55 4.43 14.87
C ASP A 143 15.68 5.96 14.71
N SER A 144 15.65 6.70 15.82
CA SER A 144 15.72 8.16 15.85
C SER A 144 17.15 8.70 16.02
N VAL A 145 18.17 7.86 15.82
CA VAL A 145 19.58 8.29 15.91
C VAL A 145 20.00 8.95 14.61
N GLY A 146 20.52 10.17 14.69
CA GLY A 146 20.92 10.97 13.54
C GLY A 146 19.76 11.74 12.90
N SER A 147 20.09 12.56 11.89
CA SER A 147 19.08 13.44 11.27
C SER A 147 18.02 12.67 10.48
N ALA A 148 16.77 13.14 10.54
CA ALA A 148 15.64 12.61 9.77
C ALA A 148 15.93 12.45 8.26
N GLU A 149 16.64 13.39 7.63
CA GLU A 149 16.99 13.33 6.20
C GLU A 149 17.95 12.17 5.90
N HIS A 150 18.99 12.02 6.72
CA HIS A 150 19.92 10.90 6.63
C HIS A 150 19.22 9.56 6.82
N ASN A 151 18.38 9.47 7.85
CA ASN A 151 17.58 8.29 8.19
C ASN A 151 16.62 7.89 7.05
N LEU A 152 15.99 8.88 6.42
CA LEU A 152 15.15 8.68 5.24
C LEU A 152 15.95 8.15 4.05
N GLY A 153 17.11 8.74 3.76
CA GLY A 153 17.98 8.29 2.68
C GLY A 153 18.52 6.88 2.91
N LEU A 154 18.97 6.57 4.13
CA LEU A 154 19.54 5.28 4.50
C LEU A 154 18.50 4.16 4.46
N SER A 155 17.34 4.35 5.08
CA SER A 155 16.25 3.37 5.03
C SER A 155 15.79 3.07 3.60
N ARG A 156 15.74 4.08 2.73
CA ARG A 156 15.38 3.89 1.32
C ARG A 156 16.41 3.05 0.57
N ARG A 157 17.71 3.30 0.77
CA ARG A 157 18.79 2.49 0.13
C ARG A 157 18.74 1.04 0.59
N ARG A 158 18.53 0.80 1.89
CA ARG A 158 18.37 -0.56 2.45
C ARG A 158 17.16 -1.28 1.87
N ALA A 159 16.00 -0.62 1.79
CA ALA A 159 14.81 -1.19 1.16
C ALA A 159 15.04 -1.54 -0.32
N ARG A 160 15.76 -0.67 -1.06
CA ARG A 160 16.15 -0.93 -2.46
C ARG A 160 17.11 -2.12 -2.59
N ALA A 161 18.10 -2.24 -1.70
CA ALA A 161 19.06 -3.34 -1.71
C ALA A 161 18.36 -4.70 -1.54
N ILE A 162 17.39 -4.77 -0.61
CA ILE A 162 16.58 -5.97 -0.39
C ILE A 162 15.68 -6.25 -1.60
N ALA A 163 15.05 -5.22 -2.18
CA ALA A 163 14.25 -5.36 -3.40
C ALA A 163 15.07 -5.94 -4.56
N ALA A 164 16.29 -5.41 -4.77
CA ALA A 164 17.23 -5.89 -5.76
C ALA A 164 17.66 -7.34 -5.51
N TRP A 165 17.89 -7.71 -4.25
CA TRP A 165 18.21 -9.09 -3.87
C TRP A 165 17.05 -10.04 -4.22
N PHE A 166 15.80 -9.74 -3.84
CA PHE A 166 14.66 -10.59 -4.18
C PHE A 166 14.47 -10.73 -5.70
N ARG A 167 14.66 -9.66 -6.45
CA ARG A 167 14.64 -9.70 -7.92
C ARG A 167 15.74 -10.62 -8.47
N GLY A 168 16.96 -10.50 -7.97
CA GLY A 168 18.10 -11.35 -8.35
C GLY A 168 17.88 -12.83 -8.05
N GLN A 169 17.11 -13.15 -7.00
CA GLN A 169 16.70 -14.51 -6.65
C GLN A 169 15.47 -15.02 -7.41
N GLY A 170 15.08 -14.33 -8.50
CA GLY A 170 14.06 -14.78 -9.42
C GLY A 170 12.62 -14.47 -9.02
N LEU A 171 12.39 -13.56 -8.04
CA LEU A 171 11.04 -13.06 -7.78
C LEU A 171 10.58 -12.22 -8.99
N LYS A 172 9.51 -12.64 -9.68
CA LYS A 172 9.07 -12.05 -10.96
C LYS A 172 7.94 -11.02 -10.86
N ILE A 173 7.27 -10.91 -9.72
CA ILE A 173 6.22 -9.90 -9.51
C ILE A 173 6.80 -8.48 -9.52
N SER A 174 5.96 -7.46 -9.65
CA SER A 174 6.38 -6.08 -9.44
C SER A 174 6.88 -5.89 -8.01
N ILE A 175 7.98 -5.16 -7.85
CA ILE A 175 8.56 -4.83 -6.54
C ILE A 175 8.68 -3.31 -6.46
N ALA A 176 8.15 -2.74 -5.40
CA ALA A 176 8.32 -1.33 -5.08
C ALA A 176 8.92 -1.17 -3.68
N TYR A 177 9.66 -0.09 -3.49
CA TYR A 177 10.33 0.20 -2.22
C TYR A 177 10.18 1.67 -1.82
N GLU A 178 10.29 1.93 -0.52
CA GLU A 178 10.38 3.27 0.04
C GLU A 178 11.15 3.24 1.37
N GLY A 179 11.80 4.36 1.71
CA GLY A 179 12.33 4.60 3.05
C GLY A 179 11.37 5.49 3.83
N LEU A 180 11.12 5.14 5.09
CA LEU A 180 10.31 5.92 6.02
C LEU A 180 11.17 6.57 7.11
N GLY A 181 12.46 6.22 7.22
CA GLY A 181 13.33 6.69 8.30
C GLY A 181 12.67 6.49 9.66
N GLU A 182 12.66 7.56 10.45
CA GLU A 182 11.99 7.64 11.75
C GLU A 182 10.53 8.14 11.68
N ALA A 183 9.98 8.42 10.49
CA ALA A 183 8.61 8.93 10.37
C ALA A 183 7.53 7.90 10.76
N SER A 184 7.92 6.63 10.96
CA SER A 184 7.04 5.54 11.33
C SER A 184 7.71 4.60 12.35
N LEU A 185 8.14 5.14 13.49
CA LEU A 185 8.68 4.34 14.60
C LEU A 185 7.67 3.30 15.08
N LEU A 186 8.12 2.06 15.23
CA LEU A 186 7.34 1.00 15.88
C LEU A 186 7.18 1.30 17.37
N VAL A 187 8.26 1.79 17.97
CA VAL A 187 8.36 2.19 19.37
C VAL A 187 8.62 3.69 19.38
N LYS A 188 7.65 4.45 19.85
CA LYS A 188 7.80 5.89 19.99
C LYS A 188 8.94 6.19 20.96
N THR A 189 9.92 6.94 20.48
CA THR A 189 11.10 7.37 21.23
C THR A 189 11.29 8.86 20.99
N ALA A 190 12.09 9.49 21.84
CA ALA A 190 12.60 10.84 21.58
C ALA A 190 13.71 10.77 20.50
N ASP A 191 14.15 11.93 20.02
CA ASP A 191 15.30 12.03 19.12
C ASP A 191 16.56 11.45 19.78
N GLU A 192 17.47 10.92 18.96
CA GLU A 192 18.76 10.34 19.38
C GLU A 192 18.65 9.11 20.30
N VAL A 193 17.62 8.28 20.12
CA VAL A 193 17.43 7.04 20.89
C VAL A 193 17.70 5.81 20.02
N ASP A 194 18.71 5.02 20.44
CA ASP A 194 18.97 3.69 19.88
C ASP A 194 17.88 2.71 20.34
N GLU A 195 16.95 2.39 19.43
CA GLU A 195 15.90 1.40 19.63
C GLU A 195 15.94 0.38 18.49
N PRO A 196 16.59 -0.79 18.70
CA PRO A 196 16.79 -1.79 17.65
C PRO A 196 15.50 -2.27 16.98
N ARG A 197 14.36 -2.27 17.68
CA ARG A 197 13.08 -2.69 17.09
C ARG A 197 12.56 -1.70 16.04
N ASN A 198 13.04 -0.47 16.03
CA ASN A 198 12.71 0.51 15.00
C ASN A 198 13.52 0.29 13.70
N ARG A 199 14.70 -0.34 13.80
CA ARG A 199 15.54 -0.73 12.64
C ARG A 199 14.97 -1.99 11.99
N ARG A 200 13.89 -1.81 11.22
CA ARG A 200 13.13 -2.90 10.60
C ARG A 200 12.82 -2.64 9.15
N VAL A 201 12.36 -3.67 8.46
CA VAL A 201 11.78 -3.57 7.11
C VAL A 201 10.39 -4.19 7.12
N ASP A 202 9.41 -3.59 6.45
CA ASP A 202 8.11 -4.23 6.21
C ASP A 202 8.10 -4.82 4.79
N TYR A 203 7.75 -6.11 4.68
CA TYR A 203 7.43 -6.76 3.41
C TYR A 203 5.92 -6.93 3.30
N ILE A 204 5.31 -6.32 2.30
CA ILE A 204 3.86 -6.30 2.13
C ILE A 204 3.53 -6.77 0.72
N LEU A 205 2.78 -7.86 0.59
CA LEU A 205 2.13 -8.22 -0.67
C LEU A 205 0.80 -7.49 -0.75
N ALA A 206 0.54 -6.81 -1.86
CA ALA A 206 -0.74 -6.14 -2.07
C ALA A 206 -1.04 -5.98 -3.57
N ILE A 207 -2.32 -5.82 -3.89
CA ILE A 207 -2.72 -5.38 -5.25
C ILE A 207 -2.59 -3.86 -5.34
N GLU A 208 -3.04 -3.18 -4.30
CA GLU A 208 -2.94 -1.73 -4.19
C GLU A 208 -1.72 -1.31 -3.39
N PRO A 209 -1.03 -0.22 -3.77
CA PRO A 209 0.05 0.31 -2.97
C PRO A 209 -0.40 0.56 -1.53
N PRO A 210 0.28 -0.03 -0.52
CA PRO A 210 -0.05 0.21 0.87
C PRO A 210 0.03 1.70 1.20
N ARG A 211 -0.86 2.16 2.07
CA ARG A 211 -0.87 3.55 2.52
C ARG A 211 0.42 3.83 3.30
N LEU A 212 1.14 4.85 2.87
CA LEU A 212 2.31 5.37 3.58
C LEU A 212 1.86 6.34 4.69
N PRO A 213 2.64 6.52 5.76
CA PRO A 213 2.36 7.51 6.79
C PRO A 213 2.17 8.91 6.20
N ALA A 214 1.29 9.71 6.81
CA ALA A 214 1.23 11.14 6.51
C ALA A 214 2.46 11.83 7.13
N GLY A 215 3.29 12.51 6.33
CA GLY A 215 4.53 13.13 6.82
C GLY A 215 5.09 14.21 5.89
N ALA A 216 6.07 14.97 6.40
CA ALA A 216 6.58 16.23 5.83
C ALA A 216 7.38 16.10 4.52
N GLY A 217 7.72 14.89 4.09
CA GLY A 217 8.32 14.60 2.79
C GLY A 217 7.36 13.78 1.95
N GLY A 218 7.21 14.11 0.66
CA GLY A 218 6.39 13.34 -0.28
C GLY A 218 6.89 11.90 -0.38
N PHE A 219 6.34 11.02 0.45
CA PHE A 219 6.57 9.58 0.34
C PHE A 219 5.90 9.06 -0.92
N GLY A 220 6.56 8.14 -1.60
CA GLY A 220 6.06 7.56 -2.83
C GLY A 220 6.82 6.29 -3.16
N TRP A 221 6.07 5.20 -3.24
CA TRP A 221 6.58 3.91 -3.70
C TRP A 221 7.34 4.05 -5.02
N LYS A 222 8.59 3.57 -5.02
CA LYS A 222 9.47 3.59 -6.20
C LYS A 222 9.53 2.19 -6.79
N GLY A 223 9.31 2.07 -8.09
CA GLY A 223 9.55 0.82 -8.81
C GLY A 223 11.04 0.45 -8.77
N LEU A 224 11.31 -0.84 -8.62
CA LEU A 224 12.64 -1.40 -8.82
C LEU A 224 13.00 -1.50 -10.31
#